data_AF-A0A453JR03-F1
#
_entry.id   AF-A0A453JR03-F1
#
_cell.length_a   1.000
_cell.length_b   1.000
_cell.length_c   1.000
_cell.angle_alpha   90.00
_cell.angle_beta   90.00
_cell.angle_gamma   90.00
#
_symmetry.space_group_name_H-M   'P 1'
#
loop_
_entity.id
_entity.type
_entity.pdbx_description
1 polymer ?
#
loop_
_entity_poly.entity_id
_entity_poly.type
_entity_poly.pdbx_seq_one_letter_code
_entity_poly.pdbx_strand_id
1 'polypeptide(L)'
;PIRSPLAPTLLLTGVVPQESSIFKSSLIPLRLTFKTANGGTSKMIFKKGDDLRQDQLVIQMVSLMDRLLKLENMDLHLTPYQVLATGQDEGMVEFIPSSPLAQIISEHRSITSYLQKFHPDEDGPFGITAQCLETFIKSCAGYSVITYIMGVGDRHLDNLLIRDDGCLFHVDFGFILGRDPKPFPPPMKLCKEMVEAMGGT
;
A
#
# COMPACT_ATOMS: atom_id res chain seq x y z
N PRO A 1 22.76 13.88 13.47
CA PRO A 1 21.55 13.72 12.62
C PRO A 1 21.95 13.38 11.19
N ILE A 2 21.26 12.44 10.54
CA ILE A 2 21.50 12.04 9.14
C ILE A 2 20.24 12.26 8.32
N ARG A 3 20.35 12.45 7.00
CA ARG A 3 19.16 12.53 6.14
C ARG A 3 18.51 11.15 5.99
N SER A 4 17.18 11.11 5.97
CA SER A 4 16.45 9.89 5.63
C SER A 4 16.75 9.48 4.19
N PRO A 5 17.11 8.21 3.94
CA PRO A 5 17.31 7.71 2.58
C PRO A 5 16.03 7.79 1.72
N LEU A 6 14.87 7.53 2.32
CA LEU A 6 13.57 7.55 1.64
C LEU A 6 12.98 8.97 1.49
N ALA A 7 13.37 9.90 2.36
CA ALA A 7 12.87 11.27 2.36
C ALA A 7 14.01 12.26 2.69
N PRO A 8 14.83 12.69 1.71
CA PRO A 8 16.05 13.45 1.96
C PRO A 8 15.86 14.80 2.70
N THR A 9 14.64 15.33 2.70
CA THR A 9 14.23 16.53 3.43
C THR A 9 14.11 16.30 4.94
N LEU A 10 13.95 15.04 5.37
CA LEU A 10 13.80 14.65 6.76
C LEU A 10 15.15 14.31 7.40
N LEU A 11 15.42 14.88 8.59
CA LEU A 11 16.58 14.54 9.40
C LEU A 11 16.21 13.54 10.48
N LEU A 12 16.91 12.40 10.48
CA LEU A 12 16.78 11.34 11.49
C LEU A 12 17.82 11.54 12.59
N THR A 13 17.38 11.41 13.84
CA THR A 13 18.22 11.63 15.03
C THR A 13 18.57 10.34 15.76
N GLY A 14 17.78 9.27 15.57
CA GLY A 14 18.04 7.95 16.15
C GLY A 14 16.89 6.98 15.90
N VAL A 15 17.04 5.73 16.34
CA VAL A 15 16.00 4.69 16.29
C VAL A 15 15.19 4.71 17.59
N VAL A 16 13.91 4.34 17.53
CA VAL A 16 13.03 4.05 18.66
C VAL A 16 12.87 2.53 18.77
N PRO A 17 13.66 1.84 19.61
CA PRO A 17 13.65 0.37 19.65
C PRO A 17 12.30 -0.21 20.07
N GLN A 18 11.60 0.44 21.00
CA GLN A 18 10.33 -0.04 21.54
C GLN A 18 9.19 -0.07 20.51
N GLU A 19 9.27 0.78 19.48
CA GLU A 19 8.28 0.85 18.40
C GLU A 19 8.71 0.07 17.15
N SER A 20 9.93 -0.45 17.16
CA SER A 20 10.50 -1.25 16.07
C SER A 20 10.12 -2.72 16.25
N SER A 21 9.91 -3.44 15.16
CA SER A 21 9.45 -4.82 15.20
C SER A 21 9.94 -5.60 13.99
N ILE A 22 9.83 -6.93 14.07
CA ILE A 22 10.19 -7.83 12.97
C ILE A 22 8.90 -8.38 12.37
N PHE A 23 8.77 -8.35 11.05
CA PHE A 23 7.64 -8.99 10.37
C PHE A 23 7.82 -10.51 10.33
N LYS A 24 6.73 -11.25 10.51
CA LYS A 24 6.69 -12.70 10.37
C LYS A 24 6.55 -13.06 8.89
N SER A 25 7.67 -13.04 8.16
CA SER A 25 7.78 -13.42 6.74
C SER A 25 9.11 -14.15 6.50
N SER A 26 9.23 -14.88 5.39
CA SER A 26 10.40 -15.69 5.04
C SER A 26 11.72 -14.91 5.05
N LEU A 27 11.69 -13.64 4.65
CA LEU A 27 12.87 -12.77 4.59
C LEU A 27 13.04 -11.88 5.85
N ILE A 28 12.19 -12.07 6.86
CA ILE A 28 12.31 -11.46 8.19
C ILE A 28 12.58 -9.93 8.13
N PRO A 29 11.76 -9.14 7.41
CA PRO A 29 12.05 -7.72 7.26
C PRO A 29 11.83 -6.95 8.57
N LEU A 30 12.60 -5.87 8.75
CA LEU A 30 12.64 -5.08 9.97
C LEU A 30 11.80 -3.82 9.82
N ARG A 31 10.75 -3.66 10.63
CA ARG A 31 10.07 -2.37 10.79
C ARG A 31 10.86 -1.52 11.79
N LEU A 32 11.52 -0.47 11.31
CA LEU A 32 12.30 0.45 12.10
C LEU A 32 11.55 1.78 12.25
N THR A 33 11.43 2.26 13.48
CA THR A 33 10.89 3.58 13.78
C THR A 33 12.04 4.52 14.09
N PHE A 34 12.17 5.62 13.37
CA PHE A 34 13.19 6.64 13.57
C PHE A 34 12.60 7.90 14.20
N LYS A 35 13.32 8.51 15.13
CA LYS A 35 13.03 9.87 15.62
C LYS A 35 13.48 10.89 14.59
N THR A 36 12.68 11.91 14.38
CA THR A 36 12.97 12.99 13.44
C THR A 36 13.40 14.26 14.19
N ALA A 37 14.22 15.11 13.56
CA ALA A 37 14.73 16.33 14.19
C ALA A 37 13.62 17.35 14.52
N ASN A 38 12.46 17.26 13.86
CA ASN A 38 11.27 18.08 14.12
C ASN A 38 10.34 17.50 15.20
N GLY A 39 10.79 16.48 15.96
CA GLY A 39 10.04 15.94 17.10
C GLY A 39 9.00 14.87 16.78
N GLY A 40 8.92 14.42 15.52
CA GLY A 40 8.04 13.33 15.08
C GLY A 40 8.76 11.97 14.99
N THR A 41 8.07 11.02 14.37
CA THR A 41 8.62 9.71 14.02
C THR A 41 8.43 9.40 12.54
N SER A 42 9.33 8.60 11.97
CA SER A 42 9.24 8.08 10.61
C SER A 42 9.48 6.59 10.63
N LYS A 43 8.56 5.82 10.06
CA LYS A 43 8.59 4.36 10.07
C LYS A 43 9.02 3.86 8.69
N MET A 44 9.95 2.93 8.67
CA MET A 44 10.49 2.34 7.45
C MET A 44 10.63 0.83 7.64
N ILE A 45 10.51 0.09 6.55
CA ILE A 45 10.82 -1.33 6.49
C ILE A 45 12.19 -1.47 5.85
N PHE A 46 13.13 -2.11 6.53
CA PHE A 46 14.41 -2.53 5.95
C PHE A 46 14.30 -3.99 5.56
N LYS A 47 14.64 -4.29 4.30
CA LYS A 47 14.65 -5.65 3.74
C LYS A 47 16.09 -6.02 3.36
N LYS A 48 16.49 -7.24 3.71
CA LYS A 48 17.77 -7.85 3.34
C LYS A 48 17.51 -9.21 2.69
N GLY A 49 18.26 -9.53 1.64
CA GLY A 49 18.04 -10.70 0.79
C GLY A 49 16.93 -10.50 -0.25
N ASP A 50 16.54 -9.26 -0.55
CA ASP A 50 15.45 -8.92 -1.49
C ASP A 50 15.90 -7.81 -2.45
N ASP A 51 15.64 -7.96 -3.75
CA ASP A 51 16.01 -6.98 -4.77
C ASP A 51 14.85 -6.01 -5.04
N LEU A 52 14.90 -4.86 -4.38
CA LEU A 52 13.83 -3.86 -4.44
C LEU A 52 13.86 -2.98 -5.68
N ARG A 53 14.75 -3.21 -6.66
CA ARG A 53 14.82 -2.38 -7.87
C ARG A 53 13.54 -2.48 -8.70
N GLN A 54 12.92 -3.66 -8.72
CA GLN A 54 11.65 -3.86 -9.43
C GLN A 54 10.50 -3.10 -8.75
N ASP A 55 10.33 -3.27 -7.43
CA ASP A 55 9.36 -2.51 -6.64
C ASP A 55 9.58 -1.00 -6.75
N GLN A 56 10.84 -0.56 -6.68
CA GLN A 56 11.22 0.85 -6.83
C GLN A 56 10.77 1.40 -8.18
N LEU A 57 11.03 0.69 -9.28
CA LEU A 57 10.59 1.11 -10.61
C LEU A 57 9.06 1.22 -10.69
N VAL A 58 8.34 0.21 -10.18
CA VAL A 58 6.87 0.21 -10.23
C VAL A 58 6.30 1.38 -9.44
N ILE A 59 6.79 1.60 -8.23
CA ILE A 59 6.33 2.70 -7.38
C ILE A 59 6.67 4.07 -7.98
N GLN A 60 7.81 4.22 -8.65
CA GLN A 60 8.10 5.44 -9.42
C GLN A 60 7.10 5.66 -10.55
N MET A 61 6.67 4.60 -11.24
CA MET A 61 5.61 4.68 -12.25
C MET A 61 4.26 5.04 -11.63
N VAL A 62 3.89 4.45 -10.49
CA VAL A 62 2.67 4.83 -9.75
C VAL A 62 2.70 6.31 -9.37
N SER A 63 3.83 6.80 -8.84
CA SER A 63 4.00 8.22 -8.49
C SER A 63 3.92 9.15 -9.70
N LEU A 64 4.44 8.73 -10.86
CA LEU A 64 4.29 9.48 -12.10
C LEU A 64 2.82 9.53 -12.55
N MET A 65 2.14 8.39 -12.58
CA MET A 65 0.73 8.29 -12.96
C MET A 65 -0.17 9.11 -12.02
N ASP A 66 0.06 9.05 -10.71
CA ASP A 66 -0.65 9.84 -9.71
C ASP A 66 -0.51 11.36 -9.97
N ARG A 67 0.71 11.83 -10.25
CA ARG A 67 0.94 13.23 -10.61
C ARG A 67 0.22 13.63 -11.89
N LEU A 68 0.26 12.80 -12.92
CA LEU A 68 -0.42 13.08 -14.19
C LEU A 68 -1.94 13.14 -14.02
N LEU A 69 -2.54 12.21 -13.27
CA LEU A 69 -3.97 12.22 -12.97
C LEU A 69 -4.38 13.48 -12.20
N LYS A 70 -3.58 13.89 -11.20
CA LYS A 70 -3.82 15.11 -10.42
C LYS A 70 -3.71 16.38 -11.26
N LEU A 71 -2.84 16.42 -12.28
CA LEU A 71 -2.78 17.55 -13.22
C LEU A 71 -4.08 17.69 -14.04
N GLU A 72 -4.77 16.57 -14.30
CA GLU A 72 -6.08 16.53 -14.94
C GLU A 72 -7.24 16.63 -13.94
N ASN A 73 -7.00 17.09 -12.71
CA ASN A 73 -7.97 17.20 -11.61
C ASN A 73 -8.62 15.87 -11.18
N MET A 74 -7.96 14.74 -11.45
CA MET A 74 -8.39 13.42 -10.98
C MET A 74 -7.51 12.96 -9.83
N ASP A 75 -7.91 13.27 -8.60
CA ASP A 75 -7.31 12.66 -7.40
C ASP A 75 -7.97 11.31 -7.12
N LEU A 76 -7.27 10.22 -7.44
CA LEU A 76 -7.71 8.86 -7.19
C LEU A 76 -7.28 8.33 -5.81
N HIS A 77 -6.74 9.17 -4.94
CA HIS A 77 -6.27 8.77 -3.60
C HIS A 77 -5.27 7.60 -3.63
N LEU A 78 -4.37 7.60 -4.61
CA LEU A 78 -3.29 6.61 -4.71
C LEU A 78 -2.30 6.78 -3.55
N THR A 79 -1.63 5.69 -3.16
CA THR A 79 -0.60 5.71 -2.10
C THR A 79 0.77 5.34 -2.69
N PRO A 80 1.45 6.25 -3.41
CA PRO A 80 2.81 6.04 -3.92
C PRO A 80 3.85 6.17 -2.78
N TYR A 81 3.92 5.14 -1.93
CA TYR A 81 4.90 5.06 -0.83
C TYR A 81 6.35 5.04 -1.34
N GLN A 82 7.34 5.42 -0.53
CA GLN A 82 8.73 5.46 -0.99
C GLN A 82 9.40 4.08 -0.96
N VAL A 83 10.20 3.78 -1.99
CA VAL A 83 11.05 2.59 -2.08
C VAL A 83 12.43 3.01 -2.55
N LEU A 84 13.48 2.53 -1.88
CA LEU A 84 14.86 2.74 -2.29
C LEU A 84 15.67 1.46 -2.10
N ALA A 85 16.14 0.88 -3.19
CA ALA A 85 17.19 -0.12 -3.16
C ALA A 85 18.50 0.55 -2.72
N THR A 86 19.08 0.07 -1.61
CA THR A 86 20.37 0.57 -1.09
C THR A 86 21.55 -0.28 -1.55
N GLY A 87 21.27 -1.50 -2.04
CA GLY A 87 22.24 -2.43 -2.60
C GLY A 87 21.56 -3.36 -3.62
N GLN A 88 22.24 -4.45 -3.98
CA GLN A 88 21.72 -5.43 -4.94
C GLN A 88 20.65 -6.35 -4.32
N ASP A 89 20.75 -6.63 -3.03
CA ASP A 89 19.89 -7.52 -2.25
C ASP A 89 19.41 -6.87 -0.96
N GLU A 90 19.44 -5.54 -0.88
CA GLU A 90 18.94 -4.81 0.28
C GLU A 90 18.31 -3.46 -0.11
N GLY A 91 17.38 -3.02 0.72
CA GLY A 91 16.77 -1.71 0.55
C GLY A 91 15.77 -1.36 1.63
N MET A 92 15.17 -0.19 1.45
CA MET A 92 14.21 0.41 2.37
C MET A 92 12.89 0.68 1.67
N VAL A 93 11.80 0.50 2.42
CA VAL A 93 10.42 0.80 1.99
C VAL A 93 9.77 1.67 3.07
N GLU A 94 9.00 2.67 2.69
CA GLU A 94 8.21 3.46 3.62
C GLU A 94 7.13 2.59 4.27
N PHE A 95 6.99 2.66 5.59
CA PHE A 95 5.94 1.92 6.28
C PHE A 95 4.65 2.77 6.32
N ILE A 96 3.62 2.29 5.63
CA ILE A 96 2.28 2.88 5.66
C ILE A 96 1.41 2.09 6.66
N PRO A 97 0.89 2.72 7.73
CA PRO A 97 -0.06 2.07 8.65
C PRO A 97 -1.30 1.59 7.89
N SER A 98 -1.48 0.27 7.82
CA SER A 98 -2.50 -0.37 6.99
C SER A 98 -2.62 -1.84 7.34
N SER A 99 -3.70 -2.46 6.86
CA SER A 99 -4.05 -3.86 7.11
C SER A 99 -4.22 -4.62 5.78
N PRO A 100 -3.62 -5.81 5.61
CA PRO A 100 -3.87 -6.64 4.43
C PRO A 100 -5.33 -7.09 4.35
N LEU A 101 -5.88 -7.21 3.15
CA LEU A 101 -7.26 -7.70 2.96
C LEU A 101 -7.45 -9.08 3.58
N ALA A 102 -6.46 -9.97 3.48
CA ALA A 102 -6.53 -11.30 4.08
C ALA A 102 -6.81 -11.25 5.59
N GLN A 103 -6.14 -10.34 6.30
CA GLN A 103 -6.36 -10.12 7.74
C GLN A 103 -7.74 -9.50 7.99
N ILE A 104 -8.11 -8.48 7.22
CA ILE A 104 -9.41 -7.80 7.34
C ILE A 104 -10.56 -8.81 7.19
N ILE A 105 -10.53 -9.66 6.17
CA ILE A 105 -11.59 -10.64 5.93
C ILE A 105 -11.64 -11.68 7.05
N SER A 106 -10.48 -12.11 7.57
CA SER A 106 -10.42 -13.03 8.70
C SER A 106 -11.01 -12.45 9.99
N GLU A 107 -10.66 -11.21 10.33
CA GLU A 107 -11.04 -10.58 11.60
C GLU A 107 -12.41 -9.89 11.57
N HIS A 108 -12.76 -9.28 10.43
CA HIS A 108 -13.95 -8.42 10.27
C HIS A 108 -15.00 -8.96 9.30
N ARG A 109 -14.75 -10.12 8.65
CA ARG A 109 -15.60 -10.75 7.62
C ARG A 109 -15.72 -10.01 6.29
N SER A 110 -15.73 -8.67 6.29
CA SER A 110 -15.82 -7.85 5.09
C SER A 110 -15.02 -6.56 5.21
N ILE A 111 -14.65 -5.98 4.06
CA ILE A 111 -14.00 -4.65 4.00
C ILE A 111 -14.95 -3.59 4.54
N THR A 112 -16.24 -3.66 4.19
CA THR A 112 -17.27 -2.73 4.68
C THR A 112 -17.33 -2.73 6.21
N SER A 113 -17.38 -3.90 6.85
CA SER A 113 -17.40 -4.02 8.30
C SER A 113 -16.12 -3.50 8.98
N TYR A 114 -14.98 -3.60 8.30
CA TYR A 114 -13.74 -2.96 8.77
C TYR A 114 -13.86 -1.44 8.73
N LEU A 115 -14.24 -0.87 7.58
CA LEU A 115 -14.34 0.58 7.41
C LEU A 115 -15.43 1.21 8.31
N GLN A 116 -16.54 0.51 8.55
CA GLN A 116 -17.58 0.92 9.50
C GLN A 116 -17.02 1.15 10.92
N LYS A 117 -16.00 0.41 11.34
CA LYS A 117 -15.39 0.57 12.67
C LYS A 117 -14.65 1.90 12.83
N PHE A 118 -14.07 2.40 11.75
CA PHE A 118 -13.26 3.63 11.76
C PHE A 118 -14.06 4.86 11.30
N HIS A 119 -15.04 4.65 10.41
CA HIS A 119 -15.85 5.69 9.79
C HIS A 119 -17.36 5.35 9.82
N PRO A 120 -17.97 5.13 11.00
CA PRO A 120 -19.39 4.81 11.09
C PRO A 120 -20.27 6.01 10.70
N ASP A 121 -21.31 5.76 9.92
CA ASP A 121 -22.33 6.74 9.55
C ASP A 121 -23.66 6.03 9.25
N GLU A 122 -24.67 6.23 10.10
CA GLU A 122 -25.97 5.54 9.95
C GLU A 122 -26.73 5.96 8.69
N ASP A 123 -26.57 7.23 8.27
CA ASP A 123 -27.17 7.78 7.06
C ASP A 123 -26.28 7.57 5.82
N GLY A 124 -25.05 7.09 6.04
CA GLY A 124 -24.05 6.85 5.01
C GLY A 124 -24.26 5.55 4.23
N PRO A 125 -23.73 5.46 3.00
CA PRO A 125 -23.82 4.24 2.20
C PRO A 125 -23.17 3.06 2.92
N PHE A 126 -23.92 1.97 3.07
CA PHE A 126 -23.50 0.78 3.80
C PHE A 126 -23.07 1.06 5.25
N GLY A 127 -23.60 2.09 5.91
CA GLY A 127 -23.24 2.40 7.30
C GLY A 127 -21.86 3.07 7.45
N ILE A 128 -21.26 3.55 6.36
CA ILE A 128 -19.93 4.18 6.32
C ILE A 128 -20.08 5.60 5.79
N THR A 129 -19.23 6.52 6.25
CA THR A 129 -19.18 7.87 5.67
C THR A 129 -18.96 7.83 4.16
N ALA A 130 -19.72 8.66 3.43
CA ALA A 130 -19.62 8.74 1.97
C ALA A 130 -18.18 9.03 1.48
N GLN A 131 -17.43 9.85 2.23
CA GLN A 131 -16.05 10.20 1.91
C GLN A 131 -15.10 9.00 2.00
N CYS A 132 -15.25 8.13 3.01
CA CYS A 132 -14.42 6.94 3.15
C CYS A 132 -14.71 5.96 2.01
N LEU A 133 -15.99 5.73 1.71
CA LEU A 133 -16.39 4.89 0.58
C LEU A 133 -15.87 5.44 -0.76
N GLU A 134 -15.99 6.75 -0.99
CA GLU A 134 -15.46 7.40 -2.19
C GLU A 134 -13.95 7.23 -2.31
N THR A 135 -13.21 7.38 -1.20
CA THR A 135 -11.75 7.19 -1.14
C THR A 135 -11.37 5.75 -1.50
N PHE A 136 -12.12 4.77 -0.98
CA PHE A 136 -11.96 3.36 -1.33
C PHE A 136 -12.24 3.08 -2.81
N ILE A 137 -13.35 3.59 -3.34
CA ILE A 137 -13.72 3.41 -4.76
C ILE A 137 -12.66 4.03 -5.68
N LYS A 138 -12.23 5.27 -5.41
CA LYS A 138 -11.23 5.98 -6.19
C LYS A 138 -9.88 5.26 -6.20
N SER A 139 -9.38 4.86 -5.03
CA SER A 139 -8.09 4.17 -4.92
C SER A 139 -8.14 2.78 -5.56
N CYS A 140 -9.24 2.05 -5.38
CA CYS A 140 -9.48 0.78 -6.06
C CYS A 140 -9.48 0.94 -7.59
N ALA A 141 -10.20 1.94 -8.12
CA ALA A 141 -10.24 2.20 -9.55
C ALA A 141 -8.85 2.57 -10.10
N GLY A 142 -8.13 3.44 -9.40
CA GLY A 142 -6.77 3.84 -9.77
C GLY A 142 -5.80 2.65 -9.82
N TYR A 143 -5.73 1.83 -8.77
CA TYR A 143 -4.86 0.66 -8.77
C TYR A 143 -5.30 -0.42 -9.76
N SER A 144 -6.60 -0.57 -10.04
CA SER A 144 -7.10 -1.51 -11.06
C SER A 144 -6.57 -1.16 -12.46
N VAL A 145 -6.60 0.11 -12.82
CA VAL A 145 -6.07 0.61 -14.11
C VAL A 145 -4.55 0.51 -14.16
N ILE A 146 -3.87 0.95 -13.09
CA ILE A 146 -2.40 0.93 -13.02
C ILE A 146 -1.86 -0.49 -13.12
N THR A 147 -2.43 -1.43 -12.38
CA THR A 147 -1.99 -2.83 -12.39
C THR A 147 -2.27 -3.52 -13.71
N TYR A 148 -3.34 -3.13 -14.41
CA TYR A 148 -3.60 -3.56 -15.79
C TYR A 148 -2.53 -3.04 -16.75
N ILE A 149 -2.26 -1.72 -16.75
CA ILE A 149 -1.26 -1.09 -17.64
C ILE A 149 0.14 -1.68 -17.40
N MET A 150 0.52 -1.85 -16.14
CA MET A 150 1.84 -2.36 -15.77
C MET A 150 1.93 -3.90 -15.85
N GLY A 151 0.81 -4.59 -16.09
CA GLY A 151 0.72 -6.04 -16.12
C GLY A 151 1.19 -6.69 -14.82
N VAL A 152 0.75 -6.18 -13.68
CA VAL A 152 1.17 -6.68 -12.35
C VAL A 152 0.52 -8.04 -12.08
N GLY A 153 1.35 -9.04 -11.84
CA GLY A 153 0.96 -10.40 -11.49
C GLY A 153 0.83 -10.62 -9.98
N ASP A 154 0.49 -11.86 -9.59
CA ASP A 154 0.48 -12.32 -8.20
C ASP A 154 -0.28 -11.40 -7.22
N ARG A 155 -1.46 -10.93 -7.65
CA ARG A 155 -2.36 -10.13 -6.80
C ARG A 155 -3.26 -11.06 -6.00
N HIS A 156 -2.90 -11.27 -4.74
CA HIS A 156 -3.70 -11.97 -3.73
C HIS A 156 -3.97 -11.05 -2.53
N LEU A 157 -4.86 -11.47 -1.63
CA LEU A 157 -5.39 -10.64 -0.54
C LEU A 157 -4.32 -10.17 0.47
N ASP A 158 -3.14 -10.80 0.54
CA ASP A 158 -2.04 -10.34 1.40
C ASP A 158 -1.24 -9.18 0.77
N ASN A 159 -1.26 -9.06 -0.56
CA ASN A 159 -0.57 -7.99 -1.31
C ASN A 159 -1.45 -6.76 -1.56
N LEU A 160 -2.70 -6.80 -1.09
CA LEU A 160 -3.67 -5.73 -1.16
C LEU A 160 -3.89 -5.20 0.26
N LEU A 161 -3.55 -3.94 0.50
CA LEU A 161 -3.61 -3.34 1.82
C LEU A 161 -4.62 -2.19 1.80
N ILE A 162 -5.32 -2.02 2.92
CA ILE A 162 -6.24 -0.91 3.16
C ILE A 162 -5.76 -0.12 4.37
N ARG A 163 -5.74 1.21 4.23
CA ARG A 163 -5.59 2.16 5.34
C ARG A 163 -6.93 2.38 6.02
N ASP A 164 -6.88 2.80 7.28
CA ASP A 164 -8.09 3.05 8.07
C ASP A 164 -8.99 4.13 7.45
N ASP A 165 -8.43 5.03 6.65
CA ASP A 165 -9.14 6.07 5.90
C ASP A 165 -9.80 5.61 4.58
N GLY A 166 -9.71 4.31 4.26
CA GLY A 166 -10.30 3.72 3.06
C GLY A 166 -9.37 3.66 1.85
N CYS A 167 -8.18 4.24 1.90
CA CYS A 167 -7.23 4.15 0.77
C CYS A 167 -6.74 2.70 0.58
N LEU A 168 -7.07 2.09 -0.56
CA LEU A 168 -6.54 0.80 -0.99
C LEU A 168 -5.25 0.99 -1.78
N PHE A 169 -4.25 0.15 -1.53
CA PHE A 169 -3.02 0.14 -2.30
C PHE A 169 -2.39 -1.25 -2.38
N HIS A 170 -1.55 -1.43 -3.39
CA HIS A 170 -0.90 -2.71 -3.68
C HIS A 170 0.56 -2.65 -3.21
N VAL A 171 1.07 -3.78 -2.69
CA VAL A 171 2.48 -3.97 -2.33
C VAL A 171 3.05 -5.21 -3.01
N ASP A 172 4.37 -5.41 -2.89
CA ASP A 172 5.11 -6.54 -3.43
C ASP A 172 4.93 -6.67 -4.95
N PHE A 173 5.82 -6.07 -5.74
CA PHE A 173 5.69 -6.10 -7.20
C PHE A 173 6.62 -7.12 -7.85
N GLY A 174 6.81 -8.30 -7.24
CA GLY A 174 7.68 -9.37 -7.76
C GLY A 174 7.35 -9.89 -9.17
N PHE A 175 6.12 -9.68 -9.65
CA PHE A 175 5.68 -10.07 -10.98
C PHE A 175 5.04 -8.88 -11.73
N ILE A 176 5.65 -8.47 -12.85
CA ILE A 176 5.18 -7.35 -13.69
C ILE A 176 5.28 -7.68 -15.17
N LEU A 177 4.73 -6.81 -16.03
CA LEU A 177 4.77 -6.92 -17.49
C LEU A 177 4.18 -8.24 -18.01
N GLY A 178 3.10 -8.71 -17.37
CA GLY A 178 2.37 -9.91 -17.76
C GLY A 178 2.94 -11.22 -17.21
N ARG A 179 4.04 -11.17 -16.44
CA ARG A 179 4.49 -12.33 -15.66
C ARG A 179 3.52 -12.58 -14.52
N ASP A 180 3.20 -13.85 -14.26
CA ASP A 180 2.39 -14.28 -13.13
C ASP A 180 2.81 -15.72 -12.77
N PRO A 181 2.85 -16.10 -11.48
CA PRO A 181 3.13 -17.48 -11.07
C PRO A 181 2.01 -18.45 -11.50
N LYS A 182 0.78 -17.95 -11.69
CA LYS A 182 -0.37 -18.75 -12.09
C LYS A 182 -0.53 -18.74 -13.61
N PRO A 183 -0.88 -19.88 -14.24
CA PRO A 183 -1.21 -19.90 -15.66
C PRO A 183 -2.52 -19.14 -15.91
N PHE A 184 -2.57 -18.37 -17.01
CA PHE A 184 -3.74 -17.58 -17.45
C PHE A 184 -4.27 -16.58 -16.41
N PRO A 185 -3.43 -15.62 -15.97
CA PRO A 185 -3.89 -14.57 -15.08
C PRO A 185 -5.02 -13.76 -15.72
N PRO A 186 -6.07 -13.38 -14.96
CA PRO A 186 -7.05 -12.43 -15.47
C PRO A 186 -6.34 -11.10 -15.77
N PRO A 187 -6.75 -10.39 -16.84
CA PRO A 187 -6.11 -9.13 -17.22
C PRO A 187 -6.36 -8.04 -16.17
N MET A 188 -7.56 -7.99 -15.59
CA MET A 188 -7.90 -7.06 -14.52
C MET A 188 -7.81 -7.75 -13.16
N LYS A 189 -7.14 -7.11 -12.20
CA LYS A 189 -6.90 -7.65 -10.85
C LYS A 189 -7.91 -7.05 -9.86
N LEU A 190 -9.15 -7.51 -9.93
CA LEU A 190 -10.24 -7.12 -9.03
C LEU A 190 -10.77 -8.36 -8.32
N CYS A 191 -10.71 -8.39 -6.99
CA CYS A 191 -11.21 -9.53 -6.20
C CYS A 191 -12.66 -9.33 -5.79
N LYS A 192 -13.35 -10.43 -5.44
CA LYS A 192 -14.78 -10.43 -5.09
C LYS A 192 -15.07 -9.51 -3.90
N GLU A 193 -14.18 -9.52 -2.92
CA GLU A 193 -14.28 -8.74 -1.69
C GLU A 193 -14.26 -7.23 -1.97
N MET A 194 -13.47 -6.79 -2.96
CA MET A 194 -13.44 -5.39 -3.40
C MET A 194 -14.76 -4.99 -4.07
N VAL A 195 -15.35 -5.88 -4.88
CA VAL A 195 -16.64 -5.64 -5.55
C VAL A 195 -17.78 -5.60 -4.54
N GLU A 196 -17.80 -6.53 -3.57
CA GLU A 196 -18.78 -6.55 -2.49
C GLU A 196 -18.73 -5.27 -1.66
N ALA A 197 -17.53 -4.75 -1.39
CA ALA A 197 -17.35 -3.50 -0.66
C ALA A 197 -17.90 -2.26 -1.39
N MET A 198 -18.03 -2.31 -2.72
CA MET A 198 -18.63 -1.24 -3.53
C MET A 198 -20.16 -1.34 -3.66
N GLY A 199 -20.77 -2.37 -3.05
CA GLY A 199 -22.21 -2.59 -3.12
C GLY A 199 -22.64 -3.82 -3.93
N GLY A 200 -21.70 -4.62 -4.42
CA GLY A 200 -22.00 -5.79 -5.24
C GLY A 200 -22.57 -5.44 -6.61
N THR A 201 -22.79 -6.46 -7.43
CA THR A 201 -23.53 -6.38 -8.71
C THR A 201 -24.88 -7.05 -8.59
#